data_AF-A0A8T7ACS9-F1
#
_entry.id   AF-A0A8T7ACS9-F1
#
_cell.length_a   1.000
_cell.length_b   1.000
_cell.length_c   1.000
_cell.angle_alpha   90.00
_cell.angle_beta   90.00
_cell.angle_gamma   90.00
#
_symmetry.space_group_name_H-M   'P 1'
#
loop_
_entity.id
_entity.type
_entity.pdbx_description
1 polymer ?
#
loop_
_entity_poly.entity_id
_entity_poly.type
_entity_poly.pdbx_seq_one_letter_code
_entity_poly.pdbx_strand_id
1 'polypeptide(L)'
;MTITLRPKKLAIFLTAFAFLLVLIHSIALAIYFYVDDPDVFDFVRLIDLDYEGNIPTLFSALLFLSNGCLFYLLYRATKENKQPYALYWLGLALVFTFLGFDEGTRLHEEIGDLTEHLVEAKGLLYFPWVIPYSIAFVIAVSVYFRFYLTLDRRLQLRLLACAVVFLSGAVGLEIFSAREAETSGTSSLSYSILYTIEESLEMAGLILLFHTLTDKLRVENDVITLKLR
;
A
#
# COMPACT_ATOMS: atom_id res chain seq x y z
N MET A 1 -22.70 -6.06 20.54
CA MET A 1 -21.29 -5.98 20.99
C MET A 1 -20.76 -4.60 20.62
N THR A 2 -20.16 -3.86 21.56
CA THR A 2 -19.57 -2.53 21.27
C THR A 2 -18.06 -2.69 21.18
N ILE A 3 -17.48 -2.48 20.00
CA ILE A 3 -16.03 -2.54 19.79
C ILE A 3 -15.48 -1.11 19.86
N THR A 4 -14.68 -0.80 20.87
CA THR A 4 -14.02 0.50 20.99
C THR A 4 -12.66 0.47 20.29
N LEU A 5 -12.56 1.09 19.12
CA LEU A 5 -11.30 1.22 18.41
C LEU A 5 -10.40 2.27 19.08
N ARG A 6 -9.13 1.91 19.30
CA ARG A 6 -8.09 2.85 19.80
C ARG A 6 -7.06 3.06 18.69
N PRO A 7 -7.20 4.13 17.87
CA PRO A 7 -6.38 4.37 16.67
C PRO A 7 -4.87 4.14 16.89
N LYS A 8 -4.32 4.76 17.94
CA LYS A 8 -2.90 4.64 18.29
C LYS A 8 -2.47 3.22 18.59
N LYS A 9 -3.28 2.43 19.33
CA LYS A 9 -2.91 1.06 19.69
C LYS A 9 -2.93 0.14 18.47
N LEU A 10 -3.90 0.32 17.58
CA LEU A 10 -3.99 -0.45 16.34
C LEU A 10 -2.83 -0.11 15.40
N ALA A 11 -2.52 1.18 15.23
CA ALA A 11 -1.37 1.60 14.43
C ALA A 11 -0.06 1.03 14.97
N ILE A 12 0.17 1.08 16.29
CA ILE A 12 1.37 0.47 16.92
C ILE A 12 1.43 -1.04 16.66
N PHE A 13 0.29 -1.75 16.77
CA PHE A 13 0.24 -3.18 16.48
C PHE A 13 0.59 -3.48 15.02
N LEU A 14 0.01 -2.74 14.07
CA LEU A 14 0.29 -2.88 12.64
C LEU A 14 1.76 -2.57 12.33
N THR A 15 2.33 -1.51 12.92
CA THR A 15 3.75 -1.16 12.76
C THR A 15 4.67 -2.25 13.34
N ALA A 16 4.34 -2.79 14.52
CA ALA A 16 5.12 -3.86 15.12
C ALA A 16 5.08 -5.14 14.25
N PHE A 17 3.93 -5.43 13.65
CA PHE A 17 3.78 -6.57 12.74
C PHE A 17 4.54 -6.35 11.43
N ALA A 18 4.44 -5.18 10.80
CA ALA A 18 5.23 -4.83 9.62
C ALA A 18 6.74 -4.93 9.89
N PHE A 19 7.20 -4.40 11.03
CA PHE A 19 8.61 -4.51 11.43
C PHE A 19 9.04 -5.97 11.62
N LEU A 20 8.18 -6.82 12.18
CA LEU A 20 8.45 -8.24 12.33
C LEU A 20 8.60 -8.93 10.97
N LEU A 21 7.74 -8.61 9.99
CA LEU A 21 7.83 -9.13 8.63
C LEU A 21 9.15 -8.72 7.97
N VAL A 22 9.49 -7.43 8.00
CA VAL A 22 10.75 -6.91 7.45
C VAL A 22 11.97 -7.55 8.12
N LEU A 23 11.93 -7.77 9.44
CA LEU A 23 13.00 -8.42 10.18
C LEU A 23 13.17 -9.89 9.77
N ILE A 24 12.07 -10.65 9.71
CA ILE A 24 12.08 -12.06 9.30
C ILE A 24 12.56 -12.20 7.86
N HIS A 25 12.05 -11.36 6.96
CA HIS A 25 12.49 -11.25 5.57
C HIS A 25 14.01 -10.99 5.47
N SER A 26 14.52 -9.98 6.18
CA SER A 26 15.94 -9.62 6.15
C SER A 26 16.84 -10.74 6.65
N ILE A 27 16.40 -11.50 7.68
CA ILE A 27 17.12 -12.68 8.17
C ILE A 27 17.13 -13.77 7.09
N ALA A 28 16.00 -14.00 6.41
CA ALA A 28 15.90 -15.00 5.35
C ALA A 28 16.80 -14.65 4.16
N LEU A 29 16.85 -13.39 3.74
CA LEU A 29 17.79 -12.91 2.72
C LEU A 29 19.25 -13.10 3.14
N ALA A 30 19.60 -12.78 4.39
CA ALA A 30 20.96 -12.97 4.89
C ALA A 30 21.37 -14.46 4.87
N ILE A 31 20.45 -15.37 5.18
CA ILE A 31 20.68 -16.81 5.07
C ILE A 31 20.82 -17.22 3.59
N TYR A 32 19.95 -16.73 2.72
CA TYR A 32 20.00 -17.00 1.28
C TYR A 32 21.37 -16.66 0.68
N PHE A 33 21.86 -15.44 0.91
CA PHE A 33 23.16 -15.01 0.40
C PHE A 33 24.37 -15.67 1.09
N TYR A 34 24.17 -16.35 2.22
CA TYR A 34 25.26 -17.03 2.95
C TYR A 34 25.33 -18.54 2.64
N VAL A 35 24.19 -19.22 2.50
CA VAL A 35 24.12 -20.69 2.46
C VAL A 35 23.99 -21.24 1.03
N ASP A 36 23.35 -20.53 0.11
CA ASP A 36 23.11 -20.97 -1.28
C ASP A 36 22.45 -22.38 -1.37
N ASP A 37 21.46 -22.66 -0.51
CA ASP A 37 20.76 -23.95 -0.40
C ASP A 37 19.31 -23.87 -0.95
N PRO A 38 18.90 -24.78 -1.88
CA PRO A 38 17.56 -24.81 -2.44
C PRO A 38 16.41 -25.02 -1.45
N ASP A 39 16.59 -25.74 -0.33
CA ASP A 39 15.49 -26.01 0.61
C ASP A 39 15.14 -24.77 1.45
N VAL A 40 16.09 -23.82 1.58
CA VAL A 40 15.85 -22.50 2.19
C VAL A 40 14.90 -21.66 1.32
N PHE A 41 14.84 -21.93 0.01
CA PHE A 41 14.14 -21.12 -0.97
C PHE A 41 12.61 -21.09 -0.81
N ASP A 42 11.99 -22.22 -0.44
CA ASP A 42 10.53 -22.28 -0.21
C ASP A 42 10.12 -21.47 1.02
N PHE A 43 10.92 -21.52 2.09
CA PHE A 43 10.68 -20.69 3.27
C PHE A 43 10.91 -19.21 2.96
N VAL A 44 11.97 -18.88 2.23
CA VAL A 44 12.25 -17.50 1.77
C VAL A 44 11.04 -16.94 1.03
N ARG A 45 10.46 -17.67 0.06
CA ARG A 45 9.27 -17.23 -0.70
C ARG A 45 8.04 -16.90 0.14
N LEU A 46 7.83 -17.56 1.28
CA LEU A 46 6.65 -17.33 2.14
C LEU A 46 6.70 -15.98 2.89
N ILE A 47 7.91 -15.44 3.05
CA ILE A 47 8.20 -14.21 3.81
C ILE A 47 9.01 -13.20 2.97
N ASP A 48 9.20 -13.48 1.68
CA ASP A 48 9.91 -12.57 0.77
C ASP A 48 9.04 -11.34 0.54
N LEU A 49 9.64 -10.16 0.59
CA LEU A 49 8.91 -8.93 0.31
C LEU A 49 8.74 -8.69 -1.21
N ASP A 50 9.60 -9.26 -2.05
CA ASP A 50 9.50 -9.16 -3.53
C ASP A 50 8.53 -10.17 -4.14
N TYR A 51 8.30 -11.30 -3.44
CA TYR A 51 7.40 -12.32 -3.93
C TYR A 51 5.98 -12.04 -3.47
N GLU A 52 5.05 -11.90 -4.42
CA GLU A 52 3.65 -11.68 -4.07
C GLU A 52 2.93 -12.97 -3.61
N GLY A 53 1.67 -12.90 -3.20
CA GLY A 53 0.88 -14.08 -2.84
C GLY A 53 1.35 -14.83 -1.59
N ASN A 54 2.02 -14.14 -0.67
CA ASN A 54 2.56 -14.72 0.56
C ASN A 54 2.08 -13.94 1.82
N ILE A 55 2.77 -14.10 2.96
CA ILE A 55 2.35 -13.47 4.23
C ILE A 55 2.46 -11.93 4.18
N PRO A 56 3.60 -11.33 3.77
CA PRO A 56 3.67 -9.89 3.51
C PRO A 56 2.59 -9.34 2.58
N THR A 57 2.38 -9.94 1.41
CA THR A 57 1.36 -9.49 0.45
C THR A 57 -0.04 -9.54 1.06
N LEU A 58 -0.36 -10.62 1.80
CA LEU A 58 -1.63 -10.70 2.51
C LEU A 58 -1.79 -9.57 3.53
N PHE A 59 -0.71 -9.20 4.23
CA PHE A 59 -0.74 -8.09 5.16
C PHE A 59 -0.97 -6.74 4.45
N SER A 60 -0.26 -6.46 3.36
CA SER A 60 -0.45 -5.26 2.52
C SER A 60 -1.86 -5.18 1.95
N ALA A 61 -2.38 -6.30 1.39
CA ALA A 61 -3.74 -6.39 0.89
C ALA A 61 -4.78 -6.09 1.99
N LEU A 62 -4.60 -6.63 3.19
CA LEU A 62 -5.48 -6.36 4.33
C LEU A 62 -5.38 -4.90 4.81
N LEU A 63 -4.21 -4.25 4.72
CA LEU A 63 -4.05 -2.82 5.00
C LEU A 63 -4.81 -1.97 3.98
N PHE A 64 -4.72 -2.27 2.69
CA PHE A 64 -5.50 -1.61 1.64
C PHE A 64 -7.01 -1.76 1.88
N LEU A 65 -7.49 -2.98 2.08
CA LEU A 65 -8.90 -3.26 2.37
C LEU A 65 -9.38 -2.57 3.65
N SER A 66 -8.54 -2.52 4.68
CA SER A 66 -8.84 -1.80 5.93
C SER A 66 -9.00 -0.31 5.69
N ASN A 67 -8.08 0.31 4.94
CA ASN A 67 -8.19 1.72 4.54
C ASN A 67 -9.43 1.99 3.66
N GLY A 68 -9.74 1.09 2.72
CA GLY A 68 -10.97 1.14 1.93
C GLY A 68 -12.24 1.13 2.80
N CYS A 69 -12.28 0.26 3.80
CA CYS A 69 -13.36 0.22 4.78
C CYS A 69 -13.46 1.54 5.57
N LEU A 70 -12.35 2.11 6.02
CA LEU A 70 -12.34 3.40 6.73
C LEU A 70 -12.82 4.56 5.85
N PHE A 71 -12.43 4.59 4.57
CA PHE A 71 -12.97 5.56 3.61
C PHE A 71 -14.48 5.38 3.40
N TYR A 72 -14.98 4.15 3.38
CA TYR A 72 -16.42 3.89 3.31
C TYR A 72 -17.15 4.39 4.57
N LEU A 73 -16.56 4.21 5.75
CA LEU A 73 -17.11 4.77 6.99
C LEU A 73 -17.13 6.31 6.96
N LEU A 74 -16.11 6.96 6.40
CA LEU A 74 -16.10 8.41 6.19
C LEU A 74 -17.18 8.85 5.20
N TYR A 75 -17.41 8.10 4.12
CA TYR A 75 -18.54 8.33 3.23
C TYR A 75 -19.88 8.29 3.98
N ARG A 76 -20.09 7.26 4.80
CA ARG A 76 -21.30 7.09 5.60
C ARG A 76 -21.50 8.26 6.56
N ALA A 77 -20.48 8.62 7.33
CA ALA A 77 -20.52 9.75 8.26
C ALA A 77 -20.79 11.08 7.54
N THR A 78 -20.09 11.35 6.44
CA THR A 78 -20.26 12.58 5.64
C THR A 78 -21.68 12.66 5.07
N LYS A 79 -22.22 11.55 4.56
CA LYS A 79 -23.58 11.47 4.00
C LYS A 79 -24.66 11.64 5.06
N GLU A 80 -24.52 10.98 6.21
CA GLU A 80 -25.46 11.09 7.34
C GLU A 80 -25.50 12.52 7.89
N ASN A 81 -24.35 13.20 7.92
CA ASN A 81 -24.22 14.62 8.30
C ASN A 81 -24.61 15.60 7.18
N LYS A 82 -25.10 15.11 6.03
CA LYS A 82 -25.48 15.92 4.84
C LYS A 82 -24.39 16.88 4.36
N GLN A 83 -23.13 16.52 4.56
CA GLN A 83 -21.99 17.31 4.11
C GLN A 83 -21.73 17.08 2.61
N PRO A 84 -21.22 18.10 1.88
CA PRO A 84 -20.86 17.93 0.48
C PRO A 84 -19.71 16.93 0.33
N TYR A 85 -19.49 16.46 -0.91
CA TYR A 85 -18.36 15.61 -1.29
C TYR A 85 -18.32 14.19 -0.70
N ALA A 86 -19.42 13.69 -0.12
CA ALA A 86 -19.48 12.31 0.40
C ALA A 86 -19.05 11.26 -0.65
N LEU A 87 -19.43 11.44 -1.92
CA LEU A 87 -19.09 10.50 -3.00
C LEU A 87 -17.57 10.41 -3.28
N TYR A 88 -16.77 11.42 -2.93
CA TYR A 88 -15.32 11.34 -3.08
C TYR A 88 -14.73 10.31 -2.11
N TRP A 89 -15.21 10.27 -0.86
CA TRP A 89 -14.83 9.22 0.09
C TRP A 89 -15.25 7.83 -0.38
N LEU A 90 -16.42 7.70 -1.01
CA LEU A 90 -16.85 6.43 -1.60
C LEU A 90 -15.94 6.00 -2.74
N GLY A 91 -15.53 6.92 -3.61
CA GLY A 91 -14.58 6.61 -4.68
C GLY A 91 -13.21 6.17 -4.13
N LEU A 92 -12.71 6.79 -3.05
CA LEU A 92 -11.47 6.33 -2.40
C LEU A 92 -11.64 4.96 -1.76
N ALA A 93 -12.82 4.67 -1.18
CA ALA A 93 -13.11 3.34 -0.67
C ALA A 93 -13.00 2.29 -1.79
N LEU A 94 -13.60 2.56 -2.96
CA LEU A 94 -13.54 1.66 -4.11
C LEU A 94 -12.11 1.51 -4.65
N VAL A 95 -11.34 2.59 -4.76
CA VAL A 95 -9.94 2.55 -5.21
C VAL A 95 -9.10 1.71 -4.26
N PHE A 96 -9.17 1.93 -2.95
CA PHE A 96 -8.39 1.16 -1.98
C PHE A 96 -8.85 -0.29 -1.89
N THR A 97 -10.15 -0.57 -2.10
CA THR A 97 -10.62 -1.94 -2.22
C THR A 97 -10.05 -2.62 -3.46
N PHE A 98 -10.05 -1.94 -4.61
CA PHE A 98 -9.42 -2.44 -5.83
C PHE A 98 -7.93 -2.72 -5.61
N LEU A 99 -7.17 -1.79 -5.03
CA LEU A 99 -5.74 -1.98 -4.75
C LEU A 99 -5.49 -3.16 -3.79
N GLY A 100 -6.37 -3.40 -2.82
CA GLY A 100 -6.25 -4.58 -1.95
C GLY A 100 -6.52 -5.91 -2.66
N PHE A 101 -7.39 -5.91 -3.69
CA PHE A 101 -7.57 -7.09 -4.54
C PHE A 101 -6.39 -7.28 -5.48
N ASP A 102 -5.95 -6.19 -6.11
CA ASP A 102 -4.78 -6.16 -6.98
C ASP A 102 -3.58 -6.77 -6.28
N GLU A 103 -3.17 -6.23 -5.14
CA GLU A 103 -2.12 -6.74 -4.26
C GLU A 103 -2.28 -8.24 -3.97
N GLY A 104 -3.48 -8.70 -3.60
CA GLY A 104 -3.71 -10.09 -3.25
C GLY A 104 -3.73 -11.05 -4.45
N THR A 105 -3.93 -10.55 -5.66
CA THR A 105 -4.10 -11.35 -6.89
C THR A 105 -3.05 -11.10 -7.95
N ARG A 106 -2.15 -10.14 -7.73
CA ARG A 106 -1.10 -9.70 -8.65
C ARG A 106 -1.65 -9.18 -9.98
N LEU A 107 -2.76 -8.45 -9.92
CA LEU A 107 -3.45 -8.02 -11.14
C LEU A 107 -2.58 -7.06 -11.97
N HIS A 108 -1.79 -6.22 -11.32
CA HIS A 108 -0.86 -5.32 -11.99
C HIS A 108 0.26 -6.08 -12.71
N GLU A 109 0.75 -7.22 -12.21
CA GLU A 109 1.68 -8.09 -12.93
C GLU A 109 1.05 -8.55 -14.27
N GLU A 110 -0.17 -9.10 -14.23
CA GLU A 110 -0.90 -9.55 -15.43
C GLU A 110 -1.18 -8.41 -16.42
N ILE A 111 -1.44 -7.20 -15.92
CA ILE A 111 -1.58 -5.99 -16.75
C ILE A 111 -0.22 -5.59 -17.34
N GLY A 112 0.87 -5.77 -16.60
CA GLY A 112 2.24 -5.56 -17.05
C GLY A 112 2.55 -6.44 -18.25
N ASP A 113 2.30 -7.75 -18.14
CA ASP A 113 2.49 -8.73 -19.23
C ASP A 113 1.69 -8.36 -20.48
N LEU A 114 0.44 -7.89 -20.31
CA LEU A 114 -0.34 -7.40 -21.45
C LEU A 114 0.27 -6.13 -22.06
N THR A 115 0.81 -5.24 -21.23
CA THR A 115 1.40 -3.97 -21.66
C THR A 115 2.73 -4.16 -22.39
N GLU A 116 3.48 -5.23 -22.09
CA GLU A 116 4.69 -5.61 -22.83
C GLU A 116 4.45 -5.81 -24.33
N HIS A 117 3.23 -6.17 -24.73
CA HIS A 117 2.86 -6.28 -26.14
C HIS A 117 2.81 -4.93 -26.86
N LEU A 118 2.76 -3.82 -26.11
CA LEU A 118 2.63 -2.46 -26.62
C LEU A 118 3.91 -1.63 -26.41
N VAL A 119 4.67 -1.90 -25.36
CA VAL A 119 5.86 -1.15 -24.96
C VAL A 119 6.96 -2.12 -24.54
N GLU A 120 8.18 -1.91 -25.02
CA GLU A 120 9.33 -2.73 -24.61
C GLU A 120 9.66 -2.50 -23.12
N ALA A 121 9.72 -3.58 -22.34
CA ALA A 121 10.18 -3.58 -20.95
C ALA A 121 11.69 -3.30 -20.88
N LYS A 122 12.06 -2.04 -20.62
CA LYS A 122 13.47 -1.61 -20.48
C LYS A 122 13.61 -0.31 -19.70
N GLY A 123 14.77 -0.10 -19.08
CA GLY A 123 15.08 1.10 -18.30
C GLY A 123 14.00 1.42 -17.26
N LEU A 124 13.45 2.65 -17.30
CA LEU A 124 12.41 3.11 -16.36
C LEU A 124 11.07 2.38 -16.49
N LEU A 125 10.86 1.65 -17.58
CA LEU A 125 9.65 0.89 -17.87
C LEU A 125 9.93 -0.60 -17.83
N TYR A 126 10.95 -1.03 -17.10
CA TYR A 126 11.28 -2.45 -16.90
C TYR A 126 10.08 -3.22 -16.32
N PHE A 127 9.24 -2.55 -15.53
CA PHE A 127 7.94 -3.04 -15.07
C PHE A 127 6.81 -2.27 -15.79
N PRO A 128 6.21 -2.83 -16.86
CA PRO A 128 5.33 -2.05 -17.74
C PRO A 128 3.98 -1.67 -17.14
N TRP A 129 3.56 -2.34 -16.06
CA TRP A 129 2.33 -2.01 -15.31
C TRP A 129 2.35 -0.59 -14.76
N VAL A 130 3.54 -0.01 -14.55
CA VAL A 130 3.75 1.38 -14.12
C VAL A 130 3.04 2.36 -15.06
N ILE A 131 2.90 2.05 -16.36
CA ILE A 131 2.25 2.92 -17.34
C ILE A 131 0.74 3.09 -17.04
N PRO A 132 -0.09 2.03 -17.09
CA PRO A 132 -1.52 2.17 -16.81
C PRO A 132 -1.79 2.69 -15.40
N TYR A 133 -0.99 2.30 -14.40
CA TYR A 133 -1.17 2.76 -13.02
C TYR A 133 -0.79 4.23 -12.84
N SER A 134 0.28 4.71 -13.47
CA SER A 134 0.64 6.14 -13.47
C SER A 134 -0.43 7.00 -14.15
N ILE A 135 -1.01 6.52 -15.26
CA ILE A 135 -2.12 7.23 -15.93
C ILE A 135 -3.35 7.29 -15.01
N ALA A 136 -3.74 6.16 -14.42
CA ALA A 136 -4.85 6.08 -13.47
C ALA A 136 -4.63 7.01 -12.26
N PHE A 137 -3.39 7.04 -11.73
CA PHE A 137 -2.99 7.92 -10.64
C PHE A 137 -3.12 9.41 -10.99
N VAL A 138 -2.63 9.84 -12.16
CA VAL A 138 -2.75 11.23 -12.61
C VAL A 138 -4.22 11.64 -12.77
N ILE A 139 -5.06 10.75 -13.31
CA ILE A 139 -6.52 10.98 -13.41
C ILE A 139 -7.12 11.12 -12.01
N ALA A 140 -6.80 10.20 -11.10
CA ALA A 140 -7.30 10.23 -9.72
C ALA A 140 -6.90 11.54 -9.02
N VAL A 141 -5.62 11.93 -9.06
CA VAL A 141 -5.15 13.21 -8.49
C VAL A 141 -5.92 14.38 -9.08
N SER A 142 -6.10 14.41 -10.40
CA SER A 142 -6.82 15.51 -11.09
C SER A 142 -8.28 15.62 -10.65
N VAL A 143 -8.99 14.49 -10.54
CA VAL A 143 -10.39 14.43 -10.07
C VAL A 143 -10.49 14.85 -8.61
N TYR A 144 -9.56 14.38 -7.77
CA TYR A 144 -9.60 14.58 -6.32
C TYR A 144 -8.96 15.89 -5.85
N PHE A 145 -8.23 16.60 -6.70
CA PHE A 145 -7.49 17.80 -6.33
C PHE A 145 -8.38 18.87 -5.68
N ARG A 146 -9.51 19.18 -6.32
CA ARG A 146 -10.47 20.17 -5.78
C ARG A 146 -11.04 19.73 -4.44
N PHE A 147 -11.40 18.45 -4.31
CA PHE A 147 -11.90 17.88 -3.06
C PHE A 147 -10.85 17.95 -1.95
N TYR A 148 -9.60 17.59 -2.23
CA TYR A 148 -8.49 17.68 -1.28
C TYR A 148 -8.33 19.10 -0.73
N LEU A 149 -8.45 20.12 -1.58
CA LEU A 149 -8.37 21.52 -1.15
C LEU A 149 -9.52 21.96 -0.24
N THR A 150 -10.65 21.24 -0.22
CA THR A 150 -11.77 21.52 0.69
C THR A 150 -11.56 20.98 2.10
N LEU A 151 -10.62 20.05 2.30
CA LEU A 151 -10.33 19.46 3.60
C LEU A 151 -9.64 20.47 4.52
N ASP A 152 -9.73 20.27 5.84
CA ASP A 152 -8.98 21.09 6.78
C ASP A 152 -7.45 20.90 6.60
N ARG A 153 -6.68 21.95 6.91
CA ARG A 153 -5.23 22.00 6.66
C ARG A 153 -4.47 20.86 7.36
N ARG A 154 -4.95 20.42 8.53
CA ARG A 154 -4.30 19.34 9.28
C ARG A 154 -4.50 17.99 8.58
N LEU A 155 -5.71 17.70 8.10
CA LEU A 155 -5.99 16.49 7.34
C LEU A 155 -5.25 16.48 6.00
N GLN A 156 -5.23 17.62 5.29
CA GLN A 156 -4.47 17.78 4.05
C GLN A 156 -3.00 17.38 4.20
N LEU A 157 -2.31 17.94 5.20
CA LEU A 157 -0.89 17.67 5.44
C LEU A 157 -0.63 16.22 5.83
N ARG A 158 -1.54 15.61 6.61
CA ARG A 158 -1.42 14.19 6.99
C ARG A 158 -1.61 13.26 5.80
N LEU A 159 -2.64 13.49 4.97
CA LEU A 159 -2.86 12.69 3.76
C LEU A 159 -1.69 12.84 2.77
N LEU A 160 -1.16 14.06 2.61
CA LEU A 160 0.02 14.30 1.79
C LEU A 160 1.24 13.54 2.33
N ALA A 161 1.47 13.55 3.64
CA ALA A 161 2.57 12.78 4.24
C ALA A 161 2.40 11.28 4.00
N CYS A 162 1.18 10.73 4.14
CA CYS A 162 0.90 9.32 3.86
C CYS A 162 1.20 8.99 2.39
N ALA A 163 0.73 9.84 1.46
CA ALA A 163 0.95 9.66 0.03
C ALA A 163 2.43 9.76 -0.34
N VAL A 164 3.18 10.72 0.22
CA VAL A 164 4.63 10.86 -0.04
C VAL A 164 5.40 9.64 0.43
N VAL A 165 5.09 9.12 1.63
CA VAL A 165 5.76 7.92 2.15
C VAL A 165 5.45 6.72 1.25
N PHE A 166 4.18 6.49 0.92
CA PHE A 166 3.78 5.39 0.04
C PHE A 166 4.41 5.49 -1.37
N LEU A 167 4.23 6.62 -2.05
CA LEU A 167 4.71 6.83 -3.43
C LEU A 167 6.24 6.87 -3.54
N SER A 168 6.96 7.12 -2.45
CA SER A 168 8.41 7.02 -2.45
C SER A 168 8.91 5.58 -2.54
N GLY A 169 8.12 4.60 -2.09
CA GLY A 169 8.31 3.18 -2.41
C GLY A 169 7.85 2.91 -3.84
N ALA A 170 6.53 2.79 -4.02
CA ALA A 170 5.77 2.36 -5.21
C ALA A 170 6.09 2.99 -6.58
N VAL A 171 6.93 4.02 -6.63
CA VAL A 171 7.37 4.65 -7.89
C VAL A 171 8.82 5.09 -7.75
N GLY A 172 9.15 5.67 -6.60
CA GLY A 172 10.48 6.20 -6.32
C GLY A 172 11.54 5.10 -6.35
N LEU A 173 11.40 4.08 -5.50
CA LEU A 173 12.36 2.99 -5.39
C LEU A 173 12.23 1.98 -6.52
N GLU A 174 11.02 1.81 -7.05
CA GLU A 174 10.78 0.93 -8.18
C GLU A 174 11.62 1.30 -9.42
N ILE A 175 11.82 2.60 -9.67
CA ILE A 175 12.70 3.07 -10.74
C ILE A 175 14.16 2.63 -10.52
N PHE A 176 14.62 2.60 -9.26
CA PHE A 176 15.98 2.17 -8.94
C PHE A 176 16.11 0.64 -8.98
N SER A 177 15.10 -0.09 -8.49
CA SER A 177 15.07 -1.55 -8.54
C SER A 177 14.96 -2.05 -9.98
N ALA A 178 14.15 -1.41 -10.83
CA ALA A 178 14.06 -1.65 -12.28
C ALA A 178 15.42 -1.56 -12.98
N ARG A 179 16.19 -0.49 -12.70
CA ARG A 179 17.52 -0.31 -13.27
C ARG A 179 18.49 -1.40 -12.82
N GLU A 180 18.46 -1.74 -11.53
CA GLU A 180 19.32 -2.79 -10.98
C GLU A 180 18.95 -4.16 -11.54
N ALA A 181 17.66 -4.46 -11.68
CA ALA A 181 17.14 -5.69 -12.28
C ALA A 181 17.60 -5.84 -13.74
N GLU A 182 17.55 -4.76 -14.52
CA GLU A 182 18.01 -4.75 -15.91
C GLU A 182 19.53 -5.02 -16.03
N THR A 183 20.35 -4.46 -15.12
CA THR A 183 21.82 -4.57 -15.21
C THR A 183 22.39 -5.81 -14.54
N SER A 184 21.82 -6.21 -13.41
CA SER A 184 22.39 -7.20 -12.50
C SER A 184 21.48 -8.42 -12.27
N GLY A 185 20.26 -8.40 -12.82
CA GLY A 185 19.21 -9.37 -12.54
C GLY A 185 18.52 -9.16 -11.20
N THR A 186 17.45 -9.90 -10.96
CA THR A 186 16.61 -9.81 -9.75
C THR A 186 17.16 -10.60 -8.55
N SER A 187 18.30 -11.29 -8.69
CA SER A 187 18.94 -12.04 -7.62
C SER A 187 20.08 -11.29 -6.93
N SER A 188 20.25 -9.99 -7.22
CA SER A 188 21.35 -9.19 -6.67
C SER A 188 21.02 -8.70 -5.26
N LEU A 189 22.03 -8.64 -4.37
CA LEU A 189 21.84 -8.09 -3.02
C LEU A 189 21.33 -6.64 -3.05
N SER A 190 21.78 -5.85 -4.03
CA SER A 190 21.34 -4.47 -4.22
C SER A 190 19.85 -4.40 -4.56
N TYR A 191 19.39 -5.27 -5.48
CA TYR A 191 17.97 -5.41 -5.81
C TYR A 191 17.18 -5.79 -4.56
N SER A 192 17.69 -6.74 -3.77
CA SER A 192 17.05 -7.17 -2.52
C SER A 192 16.87 -6.08 -1.48
N ILE A 193 17.89 -5.24 -1.31
CA ILE A 193 17.82 -4.09 -0.40
C ILE A 193 16.81 -3.06 -0.92
N LEU A 194 16.76 -2.81 -2.23
CA LEU A 194 15.87 -1.83 -2.82
C LEU A 194 14.39 -2.20 -2.61
N TYR A 195 13.97 -3.40 -2.99
CA TYR A 195 12.57 -3.81 -2.78
C TYR A 195 12.24 -3.93 -1.28
N THR A 196 13.20 -4.30 -0.42
CA THR A 196 12.95 -4.33 1.04
C THR A 196 12.57 -2.94 1.56
N ILE A 197 13.27 -1.89 1.10
CA ILE A 197 12.98 -0.51 1.50
C ILE A 197 11.67 -0.04 0.88
N GLU A 198 11.42 -0.39 -0.38
CA GLU A 198 10.20 -0.12 -1.12
C GLU A 198 8.95 -0.60 -0.36
N GLU A 199 8.89 -1.90 -0.11
CA GLU A 199 7.80 -2.58 0.62
C GLU A 199 7.64 -2.04 2.05
N SER A 200 8.75 -1.73 2.71
CA SER A 200 8.72 -1.10 4.03
C SER A 200 8.06 0.28 4.01
N LEU A 201 8.34 1.10 2.99
CA LEU A 201 7.75 2.43 2.82
C LEU A 201 6.27 2.34 2.46
N GLU A 202 5.89 1.38 1.63
CA GLU A 202 4.49 1.15 1.28
C GLU A 202 3.64 0.76 2.48
N MET A 203 4.06 -0.28 3.22
CA MET A 203 3.41 -0.68 4.47
C MET A 203 3.34 0.49 5.46
N ALA A 204 4.42 1.26 5.61
CA ALA A 204 4.45 2.43 6.49
C ALA A 204 3.43 3.50 6.05
N GLY A 205 3.35 3.79 4.75
CA GLY A 205 2.40 4.73 4.16
C GLY A 205 0.94 4.33 4.43
N LEU A 206 0.62 3.04 4.24
CA LEU A 206 -0.71 2.48 4.50
C LEU A 206 -1.09 2.49 5.99
N ILE A 207 -0.13 2.21 6.88
CA ILE A 207 -0.36 2.28 8.34
C ILE A 207 -0.57 3.73 8.80
N LEU A 208 0.21 4.68 8.27
CA LEU A 208 0.03 6.11 8.53
C LEU A 208 -1.33 6.59 8.05
N LEU A 209 -1.78 6.12 6.88
CA LEU A 209 -3.10 6.40 6.36
C LEU A 209 -4.18 5.83 7.28
N PHE A 210 -4.06 4.56 7.68
CA PHE A 210 -4.99 3.90 8.59
C PHE A 210 -5.15 4.70 9.90
N HIS A 211 -4.03 5.11 10.49
CA HIS A 211 -4.03 5.95 11.69
C HIS A 211 -4.70 7.31 11.43
N THR A 212 -4.44 7.94 10.28
CA THR A 212 -5.02 9.24 9.91
C THR A 212 -6.53 9.17 9.75
N LEU A 213 -7.04 8.14 9.05
CA LEU A 213 -8.47 7.94 8.81
C LEU A 213 -9.23 7.57 10.09
N THR A 214 -8.65 6.70 10.92
CA THR A 214 -9.23 6.36 12.23
C THR A 214 -9.27 7.55 13.19
N ASP A 215 -8.25 8.41 13.20
CA ASP A 215 -8.25 9.66 13.98
C ASP A 215 -9.33 10.63 13.47
N LYS A 216 -9.49 10.77 12.15
CA LYS A 216 -10.54 11.60 11.53
C LYS A 216 -11.95 11.11 11.90
N LEU A 217 -12.20 9.81 11.80
CA LEU A 217 -13.48 9.20 12.17
C LEU A 217 -13.81 9.37 13.65
N ARG A 218 -12.80 9.32 14.53
CA ARG A 218 -12.97 9.58 15.97
C ARG A 218 -13.34 11.02 16.27
N VAL A 219 -12.81 11.98 15.53
CA VAL A 219 -13.20 13.40 15.69
C VAL A 219 -14.66 13.61 15.26
N GLU A 220 -15.14 12.86 14.27
CA GLU A 220 -16.54 12.93 13.82
C GLU A 220 -17.51 12.14 14.71
N ASN A 221 -17.02 11.13 15.43
CA ASN A 221 -17.82 10.28 16.32
C ASN A 221 -17.03 10.00 17.60
N ASP A 222 -17.48 10.53 18.75
CA ASP A 222 -16.83 10.36 20.06
C ASP A 222 -16.47 8.89 20.40
N VAL A 223 -17.21 7.93 19.83
CA VAL A 223 -16.91 6.49 19.81
C VAL A 223 -17.32 5.92 18.46
N ILE A 224 -16.39 5.30 17.71
CA ILE A 224 -16.74 4.47 16.54
C ILE A 224 -17.54 3.27 17.04
N THR A 225 -18.86 3.35 16.99
CA THR A 225 -19.76 2.31 17.46
C THR A 225 -20.27 1.52 16.26
N LEU A 226 -19.63 0.39 15.97
CA LEU A 226 -20.14 -0.56 14.99
C LEU A 226 -21.32 -1.32 15.60
N LYS A 227 -22.55 -0.89 15.28
CA LYS A 227 -23.76 -1.68 15.57
C LYS A 227 -23.94 -2.73 14.48
N LEU A 228 -23.41 -3.93 14.71
CA LEU A 228 -23.80 -5.11 13.93
C LEU A 228 -25.28 -5.40 14.26
N ARG A 229 -26.13 -5.37 13.23
CA ARG A 229 -27.52 -5.84 13.31
C ARG A 229 -27.58 -7.32 13.00
#